data_AF-A0ABD3X7H7-F1
#
_entry.id   AF-A0ABD3X7H7-F1
#
_cell.length_a   1.000
_cell.length_b   1.000
_cell.length_c   1.000
_cell.angle_alpha   90.00
_cell.angle_beta   90.00
_cell.angle_gamma   90.00
#
_symmetry.space_group_name_H-M   'P 1'
#
loop_
_entity.id
_entity.type
_entity.pdbx_description
1 polymer ?
#
loop_
_entity_poly.entity_id
_entity_poly.type
_entity_poly.pdbx_seq_one_letter_code
_entity_poly.pdbx_strand_id
1 'polypeptide(L)'
;MWIEEHGSKLLYTITKTWDNRDTGHAPIHLTLQRTDVHHVQLTISAPYFNDPPNPGGTPGKPFQQLWDYEVVEAFFLSDDGKYLELEFCPHGQHLVLLLNGRRNMWKVFSTFSCNLYLFWWTKVVYETSESVPLFHNRKLSATK
;
A
#
# COMPACT_ATOMS: atom_id res chain seq x y z
N MET A 1 -13.20 14.42 -29.07
CA MET A 1 -14.11 13.87 -28.04
C MET A 1 -13.26 12.95 -27.18
N TRP A 2 -12.89 13.39 -25.98
CA TRP A 2 -12.10 12.57 -25.06
C TRP A 2 -13.06 12.04 -24.01
N ILE A 3 -13.17 10.72 -23.91
CA ILE A 3 -13.90 10.07 -22.81
C ILE A 3 -12.90 9.98 -21.66
N GLU A 4 -13.12 10.74 -20.59
CA GLU A 4 -12.44 10.50 -19.32
C GLU A 4 -13.04 9.25 -18.69
N GLU A 5 -12.32 8.13 -18.70
CA GLU A 5 -12.66 6.98 -17.87
C GLU A 5 -12.44 7.33 -16.39
N HIS A 6 -13.46 7.92 -15.76
CA HIS A 6 -13.60 7.92 -14.32
C HIS A 6 -14.06 6.51 -13.90
N GLY A 7 -13.21 5.74 -13.20
CA GLY A 7 -13.66 4.54 -12.49
C GLY A 7 -12.97 3.21 -12.80
N SER A 8 -11.78 3.16 -13.40
CA SER A 8 -11.04 1.90 -13.46
C SER A 8 -10.58 1.47 -12.05
N LYS A 9 -11.15 0.35 -11.60
CA LYS A 9 -10.85 -0.29 -10.32
C LYS A 9 -10.00 -1.53 -10.60
N LEU A 10 -8.77 -1.54 -10.10
CA LEU A 10 -7.88 -2.69 -10.19
C LEU A 10 -8.03 -3.54 -8.93
N LEU A 11 -8.35 -4.82 -9.12
CA LEU A 11 -8.46 -5.80 -8.05
C LEU A 11 -7.25 -6.74 -8.10
N TYR A 12 -6.61 -6.92 -6.96
CA TYR A 12 -5.50 -7.84 -6.78
C TYR A 12 -5.84 -8.81 -5.67
N THR A 13 -5.42 -10.06 -5.85
CA THR A 13 -5.54 -11.10 -4.83
C THR A 13 -4.20 -11.78 -4.65
N ILE A 14 -3.69 -11.79 -3.43
CA ILE A 14 -2.46 -12.48 -3.05
C ILE A 14 -2.84 -13.80 -2.40
N THR A 15 -2.57 -14.89 -3.11
CA THR A 15 -2.74 -16.27 -2.62
C THR A 15 -1.42 -17.02 -2.49
N LYS A 16 -0.34 -16.42 -3.01
CA LYS A 16 0.99 -17.03 -3.09
C LYS A 16 2.07 -16.08 -2.60
N THR A 17 3.11 -16.68 -2.05
CA THR A 17 4.37 -16.03 -1.69
C THR A 17 5.23 -15.77 -2.93
N TRP A 18 6.31 -15.01 -2.77
CA TRP A 18 7.20 -14.61 -3.88
C TRP A 18 7.85 -15.80 -4.62
N ASP A 19 7.98 -16.96 -3.96
CA ASP A 19 8.52 -18.20 -4.53
C ASP A 19 7.42 -19.17 -4.96
N ASN A 20 6.21 -18.65 -5.21
CA ASN A 20 5.06 -19.37 -5.77
C ASN A 20 4.45 -20.45 -4.85
N ARG A 21 4.79 -20.46 -3.55
CA ARG A 21 4.13 -21.32 -2.56
C ARG A 21 2.84 -20.69 -2.04
N ASP A 22 1.87 -21.52 -1.67
CA ASP A 22 0.63 -21.03 -1.05
C ASP A 22 0.93 -20.36 0.30
N THR A 23 0.19 -19.31 0.63
CA THR A 23 0.43 -18.52 1.84
C THR A 23 -0.02 -19.22 3.13
N GLY A 24 -0.88 -20.24 3.04
CA GLY A 24 -1.38 -20.99 4.19
C GLY A 24 -2.35 -20.19 5.08
N HIS A 25 -3.00 -19.17 4.52
CA HIS A 25 -4.06 -18.38 5.18
C HIS A 25 -5.09 -17.90 4.14
N ALA A 26 -6.15 -17.24 4.59
CA ALA A 26 -7.14 -16.66 3.69
C ALA A 26 -6.49 -15.61 2.76
N PRO A 27 -6.91 -15.51 1.48
CA PRO A 27 -6.32 -14.57 0.53
C PRO A 27 -6.34 -13.12 1.01
N ILE A 28 -5.33 -12.36 0.59
CA ILE A 28 -5.29 -10.91 0.79
C ILE A 28 -5.82 -10.23 -0.46
N HIS A 29 -6.76 -9.31 -0.29
CA HIS A 29 -7.35 -8.55 -1.38
C HIS A 29 -6.90 -7.10 -1.31
N LEU A 30 -6.49 -6.56 -2.46
CA LEU A 30 -6.19 -5.15 -2.62
C LEU A 30 -7.02 -4.60 -3.77
N THR A 31 -7.58 -3.42 -3.55
CA THR A 31 -8.27 -2.64 -4.56
C THR A 31 -7.52 -1.33 -4.74
N LEU A 32 -7.19 -0.99 -5.98
CA LEU A 32 -6.72 0.34 -6.34
C LEU A 32 -7.75 1.01 -7.23
N GLN A 33 -8.20 2.20 -6.87
CA GLN A 33 -9.19 2.95 -7.62
C GLN A 33 -8.79 4.40 -7.69
N ARG A 34 -8.75 4.96 -8.89
CA ARG A 34 -8.65 6.43 -9.03
C ARG A 34 -9.99 7.03 -8.61
N THR A 35 -9.98 7.91 -7.62
CA THR A 35 -11.20 8.57 -7.11
C THR A 35 -11.41 9.93 -7.78
N ASP A 36 -10.33 10.64 -8.11
CA ASP A 36 -10.36 11.83 -8.97
C ASP A 36 -9.00 12.07 -9.66
N VAL A 37 -8.77 13.27 -10.21
CA VAL A 37 -7.53 13.61 -10.91
C VAL A 37 -6.28 13.60 -10.02
N HIS A 38 -6.43 13.80 -8.72
CA HIS A 38 -5.35 13.89 -7.73
C HIS A 38 -5.29 12.67 -6.81
N HIS A 39 -6.43 12.03 -6.53
CA HIS A 39 -6.54 11.00 -5.50
C HIS A 39 -6.64 9.59 -6.07
N VAL A 40 -5.95 8.67 -5.39
CA VAL A 40 -6.01 7.23 -5.65
C VAL A 40 -6.32 6.52 -4.35
N GLN A 41 -7.44 5.82 -4.29
CA GLN A 41 -7.84 4.99 -3.17
C GLN A 41 -7.24 3.59 -3.29
N LEU A 42 -6.37 3.24 -2.35
CA LEU A 42 -6.04 1.85 -2.03
C LEU A 42 -7.09 1.31 -1.05
N THR A 43 -7.43 0.03 -1.09
CA THR A 43 -8.26 -0.64 -0.09
C THR A 43 -7.72 -2.03 0.10
N ILE A 44 -7.29 -2.33 1.32
CA ILE A 44 -6.72 -3.62 1.70
C ILE A 44 -7.81 -4.43 2.42
N SER A 45 -7.74 -5.75 2.34
CA SER A 45 -8.52 -6.68 3.14
C SER A 45 -7.66 -7.92 3.33
N ALA A 46 -7.14 -8.09 4.54
CA ALA A 46 -6.17 -9.13 4.87
C ALA A 46 -6.56 -9.80 6.21
N PRO A 47 -6.13 -11.05 6.44
CA PRO A 47 -6.11 -11.61 7.79
C PRO A 47 -5.23 -10.77 8.71
N TYR A 48 -5.52 -10.81 10.00
CA TYR A 48 -4.72 -10.19 11.05
C TYR A 48 -4.02 -11.29 11.85
N PHE A 49 -2.69 -11.22 11.91
CA PHE A 49 -1.85 -12.23 12.57
C PHE A 49 -1.36 -11.80 13.94
N ASN A 50 -1.14 -10.50 14.15
CA ASN A 50 -0.54 -9.92 15.37
C ASN A 50 0.82 -10.55 15.71
N ASP A 51 1.64 -10.84 14.70
CA ASP A 51 2.94 -11.50 14.88
C ASP A 51 3.99 -10.98 13.88
N PRO A 52 4.97 -10.17 14.30
CA PRO A 52 5.16 -9.70 15.68
C PRO A 52 4.07 -8.69 16.10
N PRO A 53 3.90 -8.47 17.42
CA PRO A 53 2.90 -7.55 17.94
C PRO A 53 3.21 -6.10 17.57
N ASN A 54 2.25 -5.21 17.87
CA ASN A 54 2.29 -3.77 17.57
C ASN A 54 3.70 -3.13 17.66
N PRO A 55 4.14 -2.42 16.60
CA PRO A 55 5.46 -1.78 16.55
C PRO A 55 5.69 -0.66 17.57
N GLY A 56 4.66 -0.22 18.29
CA GLY A 56 4.76 0.80 19.34
C GLY A 56 4.69 2.25 18.83
N GLY A 57 4.40 2.46 17.54
CA GLY A 57 4.19 3.78 16.95
C GLY A 57 2.78 4.34 17.14
N THR A 58 2.60 5.63 16.88
CA THR A 58 1.27 6.26 16.89
C THR A 58 0.48 5.88 15.62
N PRO A 59 -0.74 5.35 15.72
CA PRO A 59 -1.60 5.10 14.55
C PRO A 59 -1.77 6.36 13.70
N GLY A 60 -1.76 6.22 12.37
CA GLY A 60 -1.85 7.33 11.43
C GLY A 60 -0.57 8.16 11.33
N LYS A 61 0.56 7.70 11.88
CA LYS A 61 1.87 8.33 11.71
C LYS A 61 2.86 7.43 10.95
N PRO A 62 3.84 8.03 10.24
CA PRO A 62 4.94 7.28 9.67
C PRO A 62 5.68 6.47 10.73
N PHE A 63 6.06 5.23 10.41
CA PHE A 63 6.91 4.38 11.23
C PHE A 63 7.96 3.70 10.35
N GLN A 64 9.22 3.75 10.76
CA GLN A 64 10.32 3.17 9.98
C GLN A 64 10.41 1.67 10.22
N GLN A 65 10.92 0.93 9.22
CA GLN A 65 11.17 -0.51 9.34
C GLN A 65 9.89 -1.32 9.59
N LEU A 66 8.76 -0.94 8.98
CA LEU A 66 7.52 -1.70 9.13
C LEU A 66 7.61 -3.09 8.51
N TRP A 67 8.54 -3.34 7.59
CA TRP A 67 8.84 -4.67 7.04
C TRP A 67 9.33 -5.69 8.07
N ASP A 68 9.73 -5.27 9.26
CA ASP A 68 10.06 -6.16 10.38
C ASP A 68 8.79 -6.60 11.16
N TYR A 69 7.60 -6.16 10.75
CA TYR A 69 6.31 -6.43 11.35
C TYR A 69 5.30 -6.95 10.32
N GLU A 70 4.10 -7.32 10.79
CA GLU A 70 2.96 -7.60 9.93
C GLU A 70 2.65 -6.38 9.04
N VAL A 71 2.77 -6.56 7.73
CA VAL A 71 2.73 -5.44 6.78
C VAL A 71 2.18 -5.85 5.42
N VAL A 72 1.44 -4.93 4.80
CA VAL A 72 1.14 -4.96 3.36
C VAL A 72 1.95 -3.89 2.65
N GLU A 73 2.64 -4.29 1.59
CA GLU A 73 3.51 -3.44 0.80
C GLU A 73 2.96 -3.28 -0.63
N ALA A 74 3.01 -2.06 -1.15
CA ALA A 74 2.67 -1.77 -2.54
C ALA A 74 3.74 -0.90 -3.20
N PHE A 75 4.22 -1.35 -4.36
CA PHE A 75 5.24 -0.67 -5.15
C PHE A 75 4.67 -0.24 -6.50
N PHE A 76 4.89 1.02 -6.86
CA PHE A 76 4.51 1.59 -8.14
C PHE A 76 5.74 2.16 -8.82
N LEU A 77 6.11 1.60 -9.98
CA LEU A 77 7.33 1.94 -10.71
C LEU A 77 6.99 2.80 -11.93
N SER A 78 7.72 3.90 -12.10
CA SER A 78 7.61 4.79 -13.27
C SER A 78 8.69 4.49 -14.29
N ASP A 79 8.48 4.99 -15.51
CA ASP A 79 9.36 4.71 -16.65
C ASP A 79 10.75 5.33 -16.49
N ASP A 80 10.87 6.39 -15.67
CA ASP A 80 12.12 7.05 -15.35
C ASP A 80 12.89 6.40 -14.18
N GLY A 81 12.45 5.23 -13.72
CA GLY A 81 13.11 4.45 -12.68
C GLY A 81 12.84 4.92 -11.25
N LYS A 82 12.00 5.94 -11.06
CA LYS A 82 11.48 6.28 -9.73
C LYS A 82 10.40 5.28 -9.32
N TYR A 83 10.22 5.10 -8.02
CA TYR A 83 9.12 4.28 -7.53
C TYR A 83 8.54 4.80 -6.22
N LEU A 84 7.24 4.64 -6.07
CA LEU A 84 6.50 4.84 -4.83
C LEU A 84 6.42 3.51 -4.09
N GLU A 85 6.80 3.52 -2.82
CA GLU A 85 6.73 2.41 -1.88
C GLU A 85 5.78 2.79 -0.76
N LEU A 86 4.78 1.94 -0.55
CA LEU A 86 3.76 2.08 0.48
C LEU A 86 3.81 0.87 1.40
N GLU A 87 3.84 1.11 2.70
CA GLU A 87 3.80 0.07 3.74
C GLU A 87 2.66 0.38 4.71
N PHE A 88 1.87 -0.62 5.06
CA PHE A 88 0.73 -0.48 5.97
C PHE A 88 0.70 -1.58 7.01
N CYS A 89 0.81 -1.17 8.28
CA CYS A 89 0.67 -2.06 9.43
C CYS A 89 -0.81 -2.15 9.85
N PRO A 90 -1.31 -3.32 10.30
CA PRO A 90 -2.70 -3.45 10.81
C PRO A 90 -2.97 -2.57 12.03
N HIS A 91 -1.93 -2.08 12.71
CA HIS A 91 -2.04 -1.15 13.84
C HIS A 91 -2.15 0.33 13.43
N GLY A 92 -2.17 0.62 12.12
CA GLY A 92 -2.46 1.94 11.57
C GLY A 92 -1.24 2.82 11.32
N GLN A 93 -0.05 2.40 11.70
CA GLN A 93 1.20 3.01 11.24
C GLN A 93 1.41 2.70 9.75
N HIS A 94 2.11 3.59 9.06
CA HIS A 94 2.37 3.47 7.63
C HIS A 94 3.78 3.95 7.28
N LEU A 95 4.23 3.66 6.08
CA LEU A 95 5.39 4.30 5.48
C LEU A 95 5.10 4.58 4.02
N VAL A 96 5.39 5.80 3.56
CA VAL A 96 5.12 6.23 2.19
C VAL A 96 6.37 6.95 1.68
N LEU A 97 7.04 6.33 0.73
CA LEU A 97 8.35 6.75 0.23
C LEU A 97 8.32 6.91 -1.29
N LEU A 98 8.89 8.00 -1.78
CA LEU A 98 9.27 8.14 -3.19
C LEU A 98 10.78 7.96 -3.29
N LEU A 99 11.21 7.03 -4.14
CA LEU A 99 12.61 6.67 -4.35
C LEU A 99 13.02 6.90 -5.81
N ASN A 100 14.29 7.22 -6.05
CA ASN A 100 14.88 7.43 -7.36
C ASN A 100 15.93 6.34 -7.65
N GLY A 101 15.46 5.19 -8.13
CA GLY A 101 16.26 3.97 -8.17
C GLY A 101 16.37 3.28 -6.81
N ARG A 102 17.02 2.10 -6.80
CA ARG A 102 17.05 1.20 -5.65
C ARG A 102 17.64 1.86 -4.40
N ARG A 103 16.86 1.90 -3.32
CA ARG A 103 17.28 2.40 -1.98
C ARG A 103 17.80 3.83 -1.98
N ASN A 104 17.38 4.64 -2.96
CA ASN A 104 17.75 6.05 -3.06
C ASN A 104 16.52 6.91 -2.74
N MET A 105 16.31 7.15 -1.45
CA MET A 105 15.14 7.89 -0.95
C MET A 105 15.18 9.34 -1.43
N TRP A 106 14.12 9.76 -2.14
CA TRP A 106 13.95 11.13 -2.61
C TRP A 106 13.03 11.94 -1.69
N LYS A 107 11.92 11.36 -1.24
CA LYS A 107 10.92 12.02 -0.39
C LYS A 107 10.20 11.03 0.53
N VAL A 108 9.94 11.46 1.76
CA VAL A 108 9.04 10.79 2.70
C VAL A 108 7.78 11.63 2.83
N PHE A 109 6.61 11.00 2.77
CA PHE A 109 5.34 11.68 2.97
C PHE A 109 4.92 11.54 4.43
N SER A 110 4.65 12.67 5.09
CA SER A 110 4.29 12.73 6.52
C SER A 110 2.81 12.92 6.77
N THR A 111 2.07 13.45 5.79
CA THR A 111 0.62 13.66 5.85
C THR A 111 -0.07 12.61 5.01
N PHE A 112 -0.93 11.85 5.68
CA PHE A 112 -1.68 10.74 5.11
C PHE A 112 -3.05 10.71 5.79
N SER A 113 -4.11 10.62 4.99
CA SER A 113 -5.44 10.31 5.49
C SER A 113 -5.67 8.83 5.30
N CYS A 114 -5.75 8.10 6.42
CA CYS A 114 -6.16 6.70 6.45
C CYS A 114 -7.36 6.55 7.35
N ASN A 115 -8.42 6.01 6.76
CA ASN A 115 -9.50 5.47 7.53
C ASN A 115 -9.24 3.97 7.71
N LEU A 116 -8.69 3.61 8.88
CA LEU A 116 -8.54 2.23 9.30
C LEU A 116 -9.88 1.76 9.86
N TYR A 117 -10.61 0.96 9.08
CA TYR A 117 -11.79 0.27 9.61
C TYR A 117 -11.35 -1.10 10.10
N LEU A 118 -11.16 -1.22 11.42
CA LEU A 118 -10.92 -2.49 12.09
C LEU A 118 -12.25 -3.25 12.18
N PHE A 119 -12.50 -4.11 11.20
CA PHE A 119 -13.34 -5.29 11.43
C PHE A 119 -12.43 -6.51 11.29
N TRP A 120 -12.94 -7.73 11.25
CA TRP A 120 -12.14 -8.96 11.03
C TRP A 120 -11.38 -8.99 9.67
N TRP A 121 -11.26 -7.83 9.02
CA TRP A 121 -10.61 -7.43 7.77
C TRP A 121 -10.12 -5.98 7.93
N THR A 122 -8.86 -5.70 7.63
CA THR A 122 -8.29 -4.34 7.72
C THR A 122 -8.49 -3.57 6.43
N LYS A 123 -9.35 -2.54 6.41
CA LYS A 123 -9.45 -1.58 5.29
C LYS A 123 -8.57 -0.36 5.55
N VAL A 124 -7.58 -0.15 4.69
CA VAL A 124 -6.72 1.05 4.63
C VAL A 124 -7.10 1.83 3.38
N VAL A 125 -7.44 3.12 3.52
CA VAL A 125 -7.65 4.04 2.38
C VAL A 125 -6.45 4.97 2.25
N TYR A 126 -5.89 5.08 1.05
CA TYR A 126 -4.87 6.08 0.71
C TYR A 126 -5.52 7.20 -0.08
N GLU A 127 -5.16 8.44 0.24
CA GLU A 127 -5.55 9.65 -0.50
C GLU A 127 -4.35 10.61 -0.45
N THR A 128 -3.97 11.14 -1.61
CA THR A 128 -2.92 12.16 -1.72
C THR A 128 -3.40 13.27 -2.63
N SER A 129 -3.11 14.52 -2.26
CA SER A 129 -3.32 15.70 -3.11
C SER A 129 -2.11 16.03 -3.97
N GLU A 130 -0.96 15.41 -3.69
CA GLU A 130 0.24 15.59 -4.49
C GLU A 130 0.16 14.79 -5.79
N SER A 131 0.60 15.39 -6.90
CA SER A 131 0.66 14.73 -8.20
C SER A 131 1.56 13.50 -8.10
N VAL A 132 0.95 12.32 -8.10
CA VAL A 132 1.66 11.06 -8.18
C VAL A 132 2.04 10.84 -9.64
N PRO A 133 3.31 10.52 -9.97
CA PRO A 133 3.70 10.15 -11.32
C PRO A 133 2.82 9.02 -11.85
N LEU A 134 2.57 9.02 -13.16
CA LEU A 134 1.91 7.87 -13.79
C LEU A 134 2.85 6.66 -13.69
N PHE A 135 2.39 5.63 -12.99
CA PHE A 135 3.10 4.39 -12.82
C PHE A 135 2.50 3.31 -13.71
N HIS A 136 3.30 2.76 -14.62
CA HIS A 136 2.87 1.71 -15.55
C HIS A 136 3.03 0.31 -14.93
N ASN A 137 4.05 0.13 -14.10
CA ASN A 137 4.37 -1.15 -13.47
C ASN A 137 4.01 -1.15 -11.99
N ARG A 138 3.48 -2.28 -11.51
CA ARG A 138 2.98 -2.45 -10.14
C ARG A 138 3.43 -3.80 -9.58
N LYS A 139 3.87 -3.80 -8.32
CA LYS A 139 4.15 -5.01 -7.55
C LYS A 139 3.50 -4.88 -6.18
N LEU A 140 2.86 -5.94 -5.72
CA LEU A 140 2.23 -6.02 -4.41
C LEU A 140 2.84 -7.19 -3.64
N SER A 141 3.09 -6.97 -2.36
CA SER A 141 3.52 -8.00 -1.42
C SER A 141 2.78 -7.84 -0.09
N ALA A 142 2.69 -8.93 0.65
CA ALA A 142 2.22 -8.91 2.01
C ALA A 142 3.02 -9.94 2.80
N THR A 143 3.44 -9.55 3.98
CA THR A 143 4.22 -10.38 4.90
C THR A 143 3.41 -10.55 6.17
N LYS A 144 3.45 -11.77 6.72
CA LYS A 144 2.85 -12.05 8.03
C LYS A 144 3.62 -11.32 9.11
#